data_AF-A0A9P0N6F0-F1
#
_entry.id   AF-A0A9P0N6F0-F1
#
_cell.length_a   1.000
_cell.length_b   1.000
_cell.length_c   1.000
_cell.angle_alpha   90.00
_cell.angle_beta   90.00
_cell.angle_gamma   90.00
#
_symmetry.space_group_name_H-M   'P 1'
#
loop_
_entity.id
_entity.type
_entity.pdbx_description
1 polymer ?
#
loop_
_entity_poly.entity_id
_entity_poly.type
_entity_poly.pdbx_seq_one_letter_code
_entity_poly.pdbx_strand_id
1 'polypeptide(L)'
;MADQGALVGNPSAVPNLPKQQLQRRQIKKSKSVIQTILFGEDSNNEDAVSKNVKQTEILVDLREAILQVARHFLALEPQLASEVQLTADYTMQSHAADRERYVNVSRSKRRRAKALLDFERRDGDELGFRKNDVIEVISSRDEHCWIGELNGLRGWFPARFVKLLDEKGVKYSRAGDDSVTEKAAHLVRGVLAPAFKRVLLHGIKRPSFLDGPCHPWLFIEEASSREVEKDFNSVYSRLVLCKTYRLDEDGKVLTPEELLYRCVQAINLSHDNAHAQMDVKLRTLICMGLNEEALHLWLEVLCSCVDVVQKWYHPWSFINSPGWVQIKCELRILSQFGFNLNPDWELPLKKDTQNQPLKEGVRDMLVKHHLFSWDL
;
A
#
# COMPACT_ATOMS: atom_id res chain seq x y z
N MET A 1 -19.33 26.57 -35.48
CA MET A 1 -19.14 28.02 -35.31
C MET A 1 -20.09 28.51 -34.23
N ALA A 2 -19.52 29.07 -33.15
CA ALA A 2 -20.13 29.97 -32.13
C ALA A 2 -21.26 29.37 -31.24
N ASP A 3 -21.36 29.59 -29.92
CA ASP A 3 -20.56 30.30 -28.92
C ASP A 3 -21.18 30.02 -27.52
N GLN A 4 -20.37 30.11 -26.46
CA GLN A 4 -20.66 30.52 -25.05
C GLN A 4 -21.94 30.03 -24.32
N GLY A 5 -21.93 29.54 -23.07
CA GLY A 5 -21.06 29.83 -21.94
C GLY A 5 -21.94 30.31 -20.75
N ALA A 6 -21.95 29.58 -19.64
CA ALA A 6 -22.46 30.07 -18.35
C ALA A 6 -21.78 29.34 -17.18
N LEU A 7 -20.64 29.88 -16.77
CA LEU A 7 -20.06 29.73 -15.44
C LEU A 7 -20.75 30.75 -14.51
N VAL A 8 -21.44 30.28 -13.48
CA VAL A 8 -21.83 31.08 -12.29
C VAL A 8 -21.81 30.11 -11.10
N GLY A 9 -21.17 30.38 -9.96
CA GLY A 9 -20.64 31.65 -9.47
C GLY A 9 -19.56 31.50 -8.39
N ASN A 10 -18.88 32.63 -8.20
CA ASN A 10 -17.79 32.96 -7.29
C ASN A 10 -18.32 33.19 -5.84
N PRO A 11 -17.49 33.48 -4.81
CA PRO A 11 -17.56 32.84 -3.50
C PRO A 11 -17.65 33.92 -2.39
N SER A 12 -18.85 34.38 -2.05
CA SER A 12 -19.05 35.21 -0.85
C SER A 12 -20.53 35.48 -0.63
N ALA A 13 -21.19 34.58 0.11
CA ALA A 13 -22.44 34.89 0.80
C ALA A 13 -22.45 34.07 2.11
N VAL A 14 -22.71 34.79 3.20
CA VAL A 14 -22.50 34.39 4.60
C VAL A 14 -23.69 33.54 5.13
N PRO A 15 -23.72 33.11 6.40
CA PRO A 15 -23.99 31.73 6.83
C PRO A 15 -25.46 31.51 7.23
N ASN A 16 -25.80 30.27 7.62
CA ASN A 16 -27.09 29.80 8.15
C ASN A 16 -28.04 29.17 7.12
N LEU A 17 -27.75 27.91 6.79
CA LEU A 17 -28.78 26.95 6.41
C LEU A 17 -28.89 25.90 7.53
N PRO A 18 -30.11 25.62 8.05
CA PRO A 18 -30.30 24.67 9.14
C PRO A 18 -29.96 23.24 8.68
N LYS A 19 -29.41 22.45 9.61
CA LYS A 19 -29.03 21.04 9.41
C LYS A 19 -30.20 20.25 8.81
N GLN A 20 -30.14 19.97 7.51
CA GLN A 20 -31.04 19.01 6.87
C GLN A 20 -30.61 17.60 7.29
N GLN A 21 -31.32 17.01 8.25
CA GLN A 21 -31.21 15.59 8.55
C GLN A 21 -31.67 14.80 7.31
N LEU A 22 -30.71 14.17 6.63
CA LEU A 22 -31.00 13.18 5.59
C LEU A 22 -31.67 11.96 6.24
N GLN A 23 -33.00 11.89 6.17
CA GLN A 23 -33.73 10.69 6.56
C GLN A 23 -33.46 9.57 5.55
N ARG A 24 -32.76 8.53 6.01
CA ARG A 24 -32.50 7.30 5.25
C ARG A 24 -33.82 6.61 4.91
N ARG A 25 -34.22 6.65 3.65
CA ARG A 25 -35.42 5.95 3.17
C ARG A 25 -35.15 4.43 3.16
N GLN A 26 -35.71 3.69 4.11
CA GLN A 26 -35.70 2.21 4.08
C GLN A 26 -36.66 1.72 3.01
N ILE A 27 -36.13 1.15 1.92
CA ILE A 27 -36.92 0.41 0.94
C ILE A 27 -36.99 -1.05 1.41
N LYS A 28 -38.19 -1.52 1.77
CA LYS A 28 -38.47 -2.93 2.04
C LYS A 28 -38.22 -3.75 0.77
N LYS A 29 -37.29 -4.70 0.81
CA LYS A 29 -37.20 -5.81 -0.15
C LYS A 29 -37.64 -7.09 0.54
N SER A 30 -38.80 -7.61 0.19
CA SER A 30 -39.17 -9.00 0.48
C SER A 30 -39.21 -9.77 -0.83
N LYS A 31 -38.20 -10.59 -1.11
CA LYS A 31 -38.35 -11.80 -1.93
C LYS A 31 -37.49 -12.91 -1.33
N SER A 32 -38.08 -14.10 -1.24
CA SER A 32 -37.51 -15.29 -0.62
C SER A 32 -36.22 -15.72 -1.32
N VAL A 33 -35.21 -16.06 -0.51
CA VAL A 33 -33.87 -16.54 -0.92
C VAL A 33 -33.95 -17.71 -1.92
N ILE A 34 -35.03 -18.49 -1.87
CA ILE A 34 -35.24 -19.68 -2.70
C ILE A 34 -35.52 -19.32 -4.17
N GLN A 35 -36.13 -18.17 -4.45
CA GLN A 35 -36.47 -17.77 -5.83
C GLN A 35 -35.27 -17.23 -6.62
N THR A 36 -34.18 -16.84 -5.95
CA THR A 36 -32.96 -16.31 -6.59
C THR A 36 -32.00 -17.43 -7.03
N ILE A 37 -32.16 -18.64 -6.48
CA ILE A 37 -31.24 -19.78 -6.72
C ILE A 37 -31.75 -20.68 -7.85
N LEU A 38 -33.08 -20.75 -8.07
CA LEU A 38 -33.71 -21.70 -9.01
C LEU A 38 -33.87 -21.18 -10.44
N PHE A 39 -33.90 -19.86 -10.66
CA PHE A 39 -34.04 -19.28 -12.00
C PHE A 39 -32.83 -18.38 -12.28
N GLY A 40 -31.84 -18.98 -12.95
CA GLY A 40 -30.81 -18.22 -13.65
C GLY A 40 -31.43 -17.40 -14.79
N GLU A 41 -30.73 -16.30 -15.11
CA GLU A 41 -30.93 -15.38 -16.24
C GLU A 41 -32.12 -14.42 -16.15
N ASP A 42 -31.80 -13.18 -15.73
CA ASP A 42 -31.96 -11.95 -16.53
C ASP A 42 -31.97 -10.71 -15.62
N SER A 43 -30.78 -10.25 -15.24
CA SER A 43 -30.60 -8.96 -14.56
C SER A 43 -30.48 -7.78 -15.56
N ASN A 44 -31.11 -7.90 -16.74
CA ASN A 44 -31.19 -6.82 -17.71
C ASN A 44 -32.11 -5.66 -17.27
N ASN A 45 -32.80 -5.80 -16.14
CA ASN A 45 -33.73 -4.79 -15.62
C ASN A 45 -33.40 -4.33 -14.19
N GLU A 46 -32.12 -4.36 -13.77
CA GLU A 46 -31.71 -3.39 -12.74
C GLU A 46 -31.63 -2.02 -13.43
N ASP A 47 -32.64 -1.17 -13.17
CA ASP A 47 -32.74 0.19 -13.71
C ASP A 47 -31.38 0.89 -13.70
N ALA A 48 -30.99 1.54 -14.80
CA ALA A 48 -29.73 2.29 -14.90
C ALA A 48 -29.55 3.29 -13.74
N VAL A 49 -30.66 3.83 -13.23
CA VAL A 49 -30.71 4.66 -12.01
C VAL A 49 -30.19 3.89 -10.79
N SER A 50 -30.63 2.67 -10.57
CA SER A 50 -30.17 1.83 -9.44
C SER A 50 -28.68 1.48 -9.55
N LYS A 51 -28.16 1.29 -10.77
CA LYS A 51 -26.72 1.05 -11.01
C LYS A 51 -25.90 2.31 -10.72
N ASN A 52 -26.33 3.47 -11.21
CA ASN A 52 -25.65 4.75 -10.97
C ASN A 52 -25.67 5.15 -9.49
N VAL A 53 -26.78 4.87 -8.79
CA VAL A 53 -26.89 5.10 -7.34
C VAL A 53 -25.88 4.23 -6.57
N LYS A 54 -25.78 2.93 -6.89
CA LYS A 54 -24.80 2.03 -6.26
C LYS A 54 -23.35 2.48 -6.52
N GLN A 55 -23.03 2.91 -7.75
CA GLN A 55 -21.70 3.44 -8.08
C GLN A 55 -21.36 4.68 -7.25
N THR A 56 -22.31 5.61 -7.13
CA THR A 56 -22.14 6.83 -6.34
C THR A 56 -21.90 6.50 -4.87
N GLU A 57 -22.66 5.58 -4.30
CA GLU A 57 -22.50 5.12 -2.92
C GLU A 57 -21.09 4.55 -2.67
N ILE A 58 -20.63 3.63 -3.54
CA ILE A 58 -19.30 3.03 -3.44
C ILE A 58 -18.19 4.09 -3.47
N LEU A 59 -18.32 5.08 -4.35
CA LEU A 59 -17.33 6.15 -4.47
C LEU A 59 -17.32 7.07 -3.23
N VAL A 60 -18.50 7.44 -2.71
CA VAL A 60 -18.62 8.25 -1.49
C VAL A 60 -18.00 7.53 -0.30
N ASP A 61 -18.25 6.23 -0.15
CA ASP A 61 -17.68 5.43 0.93
C ASP A 61 -16.16 5.32 0.82
N LEU A 62 -15.61 5.14 -0.39
CA LEU A 62 -14.17 5.14 -0.62
C LEU A 62 -13.55 6.50 -0.27
N ARG A 63 -14.15 7.60 -0.72
CA ARG A 63 -13.67 8.95 -0.44
C ARG A 63 -13.67 9.25 1.05
N GLU A 64 -14.74 8.89 1.75
CA GLU A 64 -14.81 9.08 3.21
C GLU A 64 -13.77 8.22 3.94
N ALA A 65 -13.51 6.99 3.49
CA ALA A 65 -12.45 6.15 4.04
C ALA A 65 -11.06 6.78 3.87
N ILE A 66 -10.77 7.33 2.68
CA ILE A 66 -9.51 8.06 2.40
C ILE A 66 -9.39 9.28 3.31
N LEU A 67 -10.46 10.07 3.45
CA LEU A 67 -10.46 11.26 4.30
C LEU A 67 -10.32 10.91 5.78
N GLN A 68 -10.83 9.79 6.26
CA GLN A 68 -10.61 9.34 7.64
C GLN A 68 -9.13 9.03 7.91
N VAL A 69 -8.45 8.37 6.96
CA VAL A 69 -7.00 8.14 7.05
C VAL A 69 -6.26 9.48 7.05
N ALA A 70 -6.57 10.37 6.11
CA ALA A 70 -5.90 11.68 6.04
C ALA A 70 -6.12 12.55 7.29
N ARG A 71 -7.34 12.60 7.82
CA ARG A 71 -7.66 13.33 9.07
C ARG A 71 -6.88 12.77 10.27
N HIS A 72 -6.59 11.47 10.30
CA HIS A 72 -5.75 10.87 11.34
C HIS A 72 -4.31 11.38 11.28
N PHE A 73 -3.71 11.50 10.09
CA PHE A 73 -2.39 12.11 9.93
C PHE A 73 -2.38 13.57 10.39
N LEU A 74 -3.35 14.36 9.94
CA LEU A 74 -3.45 15.78 10.31
C LEU A 74 -3.70 16.01 11.81
N ALA A 75 -4.37 15.08 12.50
CA ALA A 75 -4.61 15.18 13.93
C ALA A 75 -3.34 14.93 14.76
N LEU A 76 -2.44 14.07 14.30
CA LEU A 76 -1.19 13.73 14.98
C LEU A 76 -0.03 14.65 14.57
N GLU A 77 -0.04 15.13 13.34
CA GLU A 77 1.00 15.97 12.75
C GLU A 77 0.38 17.20 12.07
N PRO A 78 -0.09 18.21 12.85
CA PRO A 78 -0.79 19.37 12.31
C PRO A 78 0.02 20.19 11.29
N GLN A 79 1.36 20.12 11.37
CA GLN A 79 2.26 20.76 10.41
C GLN A 79 2.01 20.31 8.95
N LEU A 80 1.56 19.07 8.75
CA LEU A 80 1.23 18.54 7.43
C LEU A 80 0.07 19.28 6.77
N ALA A 81 -0.80 19.96 7.53
CA ALA A 81 -1.97 20.65 7.00
C ALA A 81 -1.63 21.75 5.98
N SER A 82 -0.42 22.30 6.05
CA SER A 82 0.08 23.29 5.08
C SER A 82 0.68 22.68 3.81
N GLU A 83 1.04 21.39 3.85
CA GLU A 83 1.75 20.68 2.78
C GLU A 83 0.82 19.77 1.97
N VAL A 84 -0.25 19.24 2.57
CA VAL A 84 -1.11 18.22 1.94
C VAL A 84 -2.39 18.80 1.35
N GLN A 85 -2.82 18.25 0.20
CA GLN A 85 -4.10 18.57 -0.42
C GLN A 85 -5.09 17.41 -0.28
N LEU A 86 -6.27 17.68 0.29
CA LEU A 86 -7.32 16.67 0.55
C LEU A 86 -8.40 16.60 -0.54
N THR A 87 -8.32 17.46 -1.55
CA THR A 87 -9.20 17.40 -2.72
C THR A 87 -8.46 16.70 -3.86
N ALA A 88 -9.06 15.65 -4.40
CA ALA A 88 -8.50 14.94 -5.54
C ALA A 88 -8.42 15.87 -6.77
N ASP A 89 -7.28 15.80 -7.46
CA ASP A 89 -7.04 16.50 -8.71
C ASP A 89 -7.32 15.55 -9.88
N TYR A 90 -8.39 15.86 -10.63
CA TYR A 90 -8.84 15.05 -11.78
C TYR A 90 -8.34 15.59 -13.12
N THR A 91 -7.38 16.52 -13.12
CA THR A 91 -6.82 17.04 -14.37
C THR A 91 -5.97 15.99 -15.08
N MET A 92 -5.96 16.05 -16.41
CA MET A 92 -5.16 15.14 -17.25
C MET A 92 -3.65 15.34 -17.02
N GLN A 93 -3.22 16.59 -16.76
CA GLN A 93 -1.84 16.91 -16.44
C GLN A 93 -1.38 16.20 -15.18
N SER A 94 -2.21 16.23 -14.12
CA SER A 94 -1.91 15.54 -12.87
C SER A 94 -1.80 14.03 -13.09
N HIS A 95 -2.74 13.44 -13.82
CA HIS A 95 -2.71 12.01 -14.14
C HIS A 95 -1.42 11.60 -14.88
N ALA A 96 -0.99 12.39 -15.88
CA ALA A 96 0.23 12.12 -16.65
C ALA A 96 1.52 12.26 -15.80
N ALA A 97 1.50 13.13 -14.79
CA ALA A 97 2.65 13.38 -13.92
C ALA A 97 2.85 12.31 -12.81
N ASP A 98 1.92 11.37 -12.61
CA ASP A 98 1.97 10.45 -11.47
C ASP A 98 3.20 9.52 -11.50
N ARG A 99 3.55 9.00 -12.69
CA ARG A 99 4.72 8.12 -12.86
C ARG A 99 6.03 8.86 -12.58
N GLU A 100 6.15 10.09 -13.07
CA GLU A 100 7.32 10.93 -12.81
C GLU A 100 7.42 11.30 -11.32
N ARG A 101 6.31 11.68 -10.68
CA ARG A 101 6.26 11.94 -9.24
C ARG A 101 6.73 10.73 -8.43
N TYR A 102 6.22 9.54 -8.74
CA TYR A 102 6.64 8.31 -8.09
C TYR A 102 8.14 8.03 -8.29
N VAL A 103 8.67 8.20 -9.50
CA VAL A 103 10.12 8.01 -9.76
C VAL A 103 10.95 9.01 -8.97
N ASN A 104 10.55 10.27 -8.93
CA ASN A 104 11.27 11.32 -8.20
C ASN A 104 11.28 11.05 -6.68
N VAL A 105 10.14 10.67 -6.11
CA VAL A 105 10.06 10.29 -4.70
C VAL A 105 10.88 9.03 -4.42
N SER A 106 10.77 8.02 -5.29
CA SER A 106 11.51 6.76 -5.15
C SER A 106 13.02 6.94 -5.26
N ARG A 107 13.52 7.86 -6.09
CA ARG A 107 14.95 8.21 -6.16
C ARG A 107 15.44 8.92 -4.91
N SER A 108 14.55 9.63 -4.22
CA SER A 108 14.87 10.33 -2.97
C SER A 108 14.67 9.46 -1.72
N LYS A 109 14.29 8.18 -1.88
CA LYS A 109 14.11 7.24 -0.77
C LYS A 109 15.43 7.12 -0.01
N ARG A 110 15.37 7.45 1.28
CA ARG A 110 16.48 7.29 2.19
C ARG A 110 16.22 6.06 3.04
N ARG A 111 17.22 5.19 3.16
CA ARG A 111 17.14 4.02 4.04
C ARG A 111 16.97 4.53 5.46
N ARG A 112 16.14 3.88 6.26
CA ARG A 112 15.88 4.28 7.65
C ARG A 112 15.99 3.05 8.53
N ALA A 113 16.28 3.25 9.80
CA ALA A 113 16.28 2.18 10.78
C ALA A 113 15.66 2.65 12.09
N LYS A 114 14.83 1.80 12.68
CA LYS A 114 14.23 2.04 14.00
C LYS A 114 15.14 1.46 15.06
N ALA A 115 15.54 2.28 16.02
CA ALA A 115 16.29 1.83 17.18
C ALA A 115 15.46 0.83 18.01
N LEU A 116 16.02 -0.36 18.24
CA LEU A 116 15.45 -1.39 19.11
C LEU A 116 15.92 -1.24 20.56
N LEU A 117 17.07 -0.60 20.74
CA LEU A 117 17.78 -0.38 22.00
C LEU A 117 18.26 1.07 22.09
N ASP A 118 18.66 1.48 23.29
CA ASP A 118 19.36 2.75 23.48
C ASP A 118 20.84 2.58 23.10
N PHE A 119 21.44 3.60 22.49
CA PHE A 119 22.87 3.68 22.22
C PHE A 119 23.39 5.03 22.67
N GLU A 120 24.19 5.03 23.73
CA GLU A 120 24.82 6.24 24.25
C GLU A 120 26.09 6.57 23.46
N ARG A 121 26.14 7.79 22.93
CA ARG A 121 27.32 8.35 22.27
C ARG A 121 28.42 8.58 23.30
N ARG A 122 29.60 8.02 23.05
CA ARG A 122 30.84 8.23 23.82
C ARG A 122 31.82 9.11 23.05
N ASP A 123 31.93 8.91 21.74
CA ASP A 123 32.88 9.60 20.89
C ASP A 123 32.22 10.55 19.86
N GLY A 124 33.03 11.44 19.27
CA GLY A 124 32.58 12.47 18.34
C GLY A 124 32.07 11.94 16.99
N ASP A 125 32.44 10.73 16.63
CA ASP A 125 32.07 10.04 15.40
C ASP A 125 30.88 9.08 15.57
N GLU A 126 30.48 8.79 16.81
CA GLU A 126 29.31 7.95 17.14
C GLU A 126 27.98 8.73 17.06
N LEU A 127 26.93 8.04 16.61
CA LEU A 127 25.56 8.56 16.59
C LEU A 127 24.74 7.95 17.74
N GLY A 128 24.55 8.70 18.83
CA GLY A 128 23.70 8.27 19.93
C GLY A 128 22.20 8.40 19.62
N PHE A 129 21.41 7.45 20.10
CA PHE A 129 19.95 7.40 19.92
C PHE A 129 19.26 6.65 21.07
N ARG A 130 17.94 6.81 21.17
CA ARG A 130 17.08 6.07 22.10
C ARG A 130 16.23 5.04 21.37
N LYS A 131 15.79 4.03 22.09
CA LYS A 131 14.84 3.03 21.63
C LYS A 131 13.60 3.72 21.03
N ASN A 132 13.21 3.25 19.86
CA ASN A 132 12.17 3.78 18.98
C ASN A 132 12.52 5.05 18.18
N ASP A 133 13.72 5.59 18.28
CA ASP A 133 14.18 6.63 17.35
C ASP A 133 14.27 6.09 15.93
N VAL A 134 13.97 6.95 14.95
CA VAL A 134 14.09 6.62 13.53
C VAL A 134 15.31 7.34 12.97
N ILE A 135 16.33 6.56 12.66
CA ILE A 135 17.63 7.01 12.16
C ILE A 135 17.59 6.90 10.64
N GLU A 136 18.05 7.95 9.95
CA GLU A 136 18.30 7.87 8.53
C GLU A 136 19.61 7.12 8.28
N VAL A 137 19.59 6.00 7.57
CA VAL A 137 20.76 5.20 7.23
C VAL A 137 21.40 5.78 5.96
N ILE A 138 22.58 6.36 6.11
CA ILE A 138 23.38 6.94 5.02
C ILE A 138 24.24 5.88 4.34
N SER A 139 24.79 4.93 5.10
CA SER A 139 25.59 3.82 4.57
C SER A 139 25.44 2.58 5.44
N SER A 140 25.20 1.44 4.80
CA SER A 140 25.19 0.12 5.43
C SER A 140 26.18 -0.84 4.79
N ARG A 141 27.27 -0.32 4.20
CA ARG A 141 28.26 -1.14 3.48
C ARG A 141 28.96 -2.16 4.39
N ASP A 142 29.03 -1.87 5.68
CA ASP A 142 29.56 -2.76 6.70
C ASP A 142 28.40 -3.46 7.43
N GLU A 143 28.53 -4.76 7.69
CA GLU A 143 27.47 -5.58 8.29
C GLU A 143 27.21 -5.25 9.77
N HIS A 144 28.19 -4.67 10.46
CA HIS A 144 28.15 -4.45 11.90
C HIS A 144 28.06 -2.96 12.27
N CYS A 145 28.56 -2.08 11.42
CA CYS A 145 28.68 -0.65 11.68
C CYS A 145 28.05 0.19 10.56
N TRP A 146 26.93 0.85 10.84
CA TRP A 146 26.23 1.69 9.86
C TRP A 146 26.48 3.16 10.14
N ILE A 147 26.45 3.98 9.09
CA ILE A 147 26.49 5.44 9.22
C ILE A 147 25.07 5.95 9.05
N GLY A 148 24.61 6.82 9.94
CA GLY A 148 23.32 7.46 9.80
C GLY A 148 23.26 8.87 10.34
N GLU A 149 22.08 9.44 10.27
CA GLU A 149 21.75 10.78 10.73
C GLU A 149 20.48 10.79 11.57
N LEU A 150 20.52 11.49 12.70
CA LEU A 150 19.40 11.70 13.60
C LEU A 150 19.45 13.13 14.14
N ASN A 151 18.36 13.89 13.98
CA ASN A 151 18.28 15.30 14.43
C ASN A 151 19.43 16.20 13.91
N GLY A 152 19.89 15.97 12.68
CA GLY A 152 21.00 16.69 12.06
C GLY A 152 22.39 16.29 12.56
N LEU A 153 22.48 15.33 13.49
CA LEU A 153 23.74 14.74 13.91
C LEU A 153 24.01 13.49 13.08
N ARG A 154 25.22 13.41 12.51
CA ARG A 154 25.67 12.27 11.71
C ARG A 154 26.79 11.54 12.42
N GLY A 155 26.75 10.21 12.41
CA GLY A 155 27.76 9.36 13.02
C GLY A 155 27.52 7.89 12.73
N TRP A 156 28.42 7.04 13.22
CA TRP A 156 28.28 5.60 13.10
C TRP A 156 27.52 5.00 14.28
N PHE A 157 26.88 3.85 14.07
CA PHE A 157 26.22 3.09 15.11
C PHE A 157 26.16 1.59 14.82
N PRO A 158 25.98 0.72 15.85
CA PRO A 158 25.90 -0.73 15.66
C PRO A 158 24.62 -1.16 14.93
N ALA A 159 24.75 -1.86 13.81
CA ALA A 159 23.62 -2.34 13.00
C ALA A 159 22.65 -3.23 13.80
N ARG A 160 23.17 -4.04 14.73
CA ARG A 160 22.37 -4.93 15.61
C ARG A 160 21.41 -4.21 16.56
N PHE A 161 21.59 -2.90 16.79
CA PHE A 161 20.76 -2.12 17.71
C PHE A 161 19.55 -1.50 17.03
N VAL A 162 19.47 -1.65 15.71
CA VAL A 162 18.40 -1.11 14.90
C VAL A 162 17.73 -2.21 14.09
N LYS A 163 16.47 -1.98 13.75
CA LYS A 163 15.75 -2.75 12.74
C LYS A 163 15.64 -1.85 11.52
N LEU A 164 16.18 -2.28 10.38
CA LEU A 164 15.98 -1.58 9.12
C LEU A 164 14.46 -1.41 8.90
N LEU A 165 14.04 -0.17 8.72
CA LEU A 165 12.75 0.14 8.16
C LEU A 165 12.95 0.10 6.65
N ASP A 166 12.15 -0.69 5.93
CA ASP A 166 12.32 -0.80 4.47
C ASP A 166 12.39 0.58 3.81
N GLU A 167 12.92 0.63 2.60
CA GLU A 167 13.04 1.81 1.72
C GLU A 167 11.66 2.39 1.36
N LYS A 168 11.02 3.00 2.34
CA LYS A 168 9.66 3.55 2.25
C LYS A 168 9.75 5.02 1.88
N GLY A 169 8.85 5.46 1.00
CA GLY A 169 8.76 6.83 0.50
C GLY A 169 8.46 7.85 1.61
N VAL A 170 8.37 9.12 1.17
CA VAL A 170 8.08 10.37 1.91
C VAL A 170 8.80 10.50 3.27
N LYS A 171 8.83 11.71 3.84
CA LYS A 171 9.33 11.91 5.21
C LYS A 171 8.59 10.97 6.17
N TYR A 172 9.33 10.44 7.15
CA TYR A 172 8.76 9.53 8.13
C TYR A 172 7.62 10.24 8.88
N SER A 173 6.49 9.57 9.02
CA SER A 173 5.36 10.06 9.80
C SER A 173 5.03 9.05 10.89
N ARG A 174 4.99 9.52 12.14
CA ARG A 174 4.61 8.71 13.31
C ARG A 174 3.14 8.30 13.20
N ALA A 175 2.33 9.09 12.50
CA ALA A 175 0.92 8.82 12.29
C ALA A 175 0.65 7.62 11.38
N GLY A 176 1.58 7.28 10.48
CA GLY A 176 1.48 6.15 9.54
C GLY A 176 2.18 4.87 10.00
N ASP A 177 2.87 4.90 11.15
CA ASP A 177 3.64 3.79 11.70
C ASP A 177 2.79 2.97 12.67
N ASP A 178 2.43 1.75 12.29
CA ASP A 178 1.57 0.89 13.11
C ASP A 178 2.25 0.34 14.37
N SER A 179 3.58 0.41 14.43
CA SER A 179 4.35 0.09 15.64
C SER A 179 4.36 1.24 16.65
N VAL A 180 3.93 2.44 16.24
CA VAL A 180 3.77 3.62 17.10
C VAL A 180 2.30 3.88 17.39
N THR A 181 1.43 3.70 16.40
CA THR A 181 -0.01 3.96 16.52
C THR A 181 -0.82 2.92 15.74
N GLU A 182 -1.43 1.98 16.47
CA GLU A 182 -2.27 0.92 15.91
C GLU A 182 -3.47 1.46 15.12
N LYS A 183 -3.93 2.68 15.43
CA LYS A 183 -5.06 3.33 14.75
C LYS A 183 -4.85 3.46 13.24
N ALA A 184 -3.61 3.63 12.78
CA ALA A 184 -3.30 3.66 11.35
C ALA A 184 -3.65 2.32 10.67
N ALA A 185 -3.20 1.21 11.26
CA ALA A 185 -3.53 -0.13 10.79
C ALA A 185 -5.03 -0.40 10.82
N HIS A 186 -5.74 0.01 11.88
CA HIS A 186 -7.19 -0.15 11.96
C HIS A 186 -7.95 0.64 10.90
N LEU A 187 -7.56 1.89 10.62
CA LEU A 187 -8.18 2.69 9.56
C LEU A 187 -7.93 2.09 8.18
N VAL A 188 -6.68 1.69 7.90
CA VAL A 188 -6.34 1.12 6.59
C VAL A 188 -7.01 -0.24 6.39
N ARG A 189 -6.86 -1.17 7.34
CA ARG A 189 -7.37 -2.55 7.22
C ARG A 189 -8.88 -2.64 7.44
N GLY A 190 -9.43 -1.82 8.33
CA GLY A 190 -10.84 -1.88 8.75
C GLY A 190 -11.78 -0.90 8.03
N VAL A 191 -11.26 0.18 7.44
CA VAL A 191 -12.10 1.21 6.78
C VAL A 191 -11.74 1.34 5.30
N LEU A 192 -10.48 1.63 4.97
CA LEU A 192 -10.04 1.82 3.58
C LEU A 192 -10.13 0.53 2.76
N ALA A 193 -9.62 -0.57 3.28
CA ALA A 193 -9.56 -1.81 2.52
C ALA A 193 -10.94 -2.40 2.18
N PRO A 194 -11.94 -2.42 3.08
CA PRO A 194 -13.30 -2.81 2.71
C PRO A 194 -13.93 -1.89 1.66
N ALA A 195 -13.72 -0.58 1.75
CA ALA A 195 -14.23 0.37 0.76
C ALA A 195 -13.60 0.14 -0.62
N PHE A 196 -12.28 -0.06 -0.66
CA PHE A 196 -11.57 -0.36 -1.91
C PHE A 196 -11.93 -1.76 -2.46
N LYS A 197 -12.13 -2.77 -1.60
CA LYS A 197 -12.65 -4.08 -2.01
C LYS A 197 -14.01 -3.96 -2.68
N ARG A 198 -14.91 -3.09 -2.20
CA ARG A 198 -16.22 -2.86 -2.84
C ARG A 198 -16.09 -2.30 -4.26
N VAL A 199 -15.12 -1.42 -4.49
CA VAL A 199 -14.76 -0.94 -5.84
C VAL A 199 -14.33 -2.11 -6.72
N LEU A 200 -13.40 -2.93 -6.24
CA LEU A 200 -12.88 -4.09 -6.98
C LEU A 200 -13.93 -5.19 -7.19
N LEU A 201 -14.95 -5.30 -6.34
CA LEU A 201 -16.05 -6.26 -6.52
C LEU A 201 -17.12 -5.76 -7.49
N HIS A 202 -17.18 -4.46 -7.76
CA HIS A 202 -18.23 -3.88 -8.59
C HIS A 202 -18.11 -4.38 -10.03
N GLY A 203 -19.06 -5.22 -10.44
CA GLY A 203 -19.13 -5.77 -11.79
C GLY A 203 -18.13 -6.87 -12.11
N ILE A 204 -17.58 -7.54 -11.08
CA ILE A 204 -16.84 -8.79 -11.29
C ILE A 204 -17.78 -9.85 -11.88
N LYS A 205 -17.33 -10.53 -12.94
CA LYS A 205 -18.03 -11.64 -13.56
C LYS A 205 -17.96 -12.84 -12.63
N ARG A 206 -19.11 -13.46 -12.36
CA ARG A 206 -19.12 -14.72 -11.63
C ARG A 206 -18.91 -15.84 -12.64
N PRO A 207 -17.94 -16.74 -12.40
CA PRO A 207 -17.87 -17.97 -13.17
C PRO A 207 -19.21 -18.73 -13.10
N SER A 208 -19.55 -19.43 -14.19
CA SER A 208 -20.72 -20.32 -14.23
C SER A 208 -20.61 -21.39 -13.13
N PHE A 209 -21.76 -21.87 -12.63
CA PHE A 209 -22.04 -22.64 -11.40
C PHE A 209 -21.06 -23.76 -10.93
N LEU A 210 -20.03 -24.12 -11.72
CA LEU A 210 -19.02 -25.13 -11.43
C LEU A 210 -17.58 -24.59 -11.27
N ASP A 211 -17.32 -23.32 -11.61
CA ASP A 211 -15.98 -22.74 -11.60
C ASP A 211 -15.76 -21.92 -10.32
N GLY A 212 -14.91 -22.42 -9.42
CA GLY A 212 -14.05 -21.66 -8.48
C GLY A 212 -14.60 -20.51 -7.59
N PRO A 213 -13.78 -20.04 -6.64
CA PRO A 213 -14.10 -18.85 -5.84
C PRO A 213 -14.05 -17.57 -6.70
N CYS A 214 -15.01 -16.65 -6.50
CA CYS A 214 -15.01 -15.33 -7.14
C CYS A 214 -14.45 -14.29 -6.15
N HIS A 215 -13.20 -13.86 -6.34
CA HIS A 215 -12.56 -12.88 -5.47
C HIS A 215 -11.60 -11.96 -6.25
N PRO A 216 -11.50 -10.65 -5.92
CA PRO A 216 -10.58 -9.73 -6.60
C PRO A 216 -9.11 -10.14 -6.56
N TRP A 217 -8.70 -10.91 -5.55
CA TRP A 217 -7.34 -11.41 -5.43
C TRP A 217 -6.89 -12.22 -6.65
N LEU A 218 -7.76 -13.09 -7.18
CA LEU A 218 -7.44 -13.90 -8.36
C LEU A 218 -7.20 -13.04 -9.60
N PHE A 219 -8.03 -12.01 -9.79
CA PHE A 219 -7.84 -11.04 -10.84
C PHE A 219 -6.49 -10.32 -10.70
N ILE A 220 -6.14 -9.88 -9.48
CA ILE A 220 -4.87 -9.20 -9.19
C ILE A 220 -3.67 -10.11 -9.47
N GLU A 221 -3.73 -11.38 -9.09
CA GLU A 221 -2.68 -12.37 -9.36
C GLU A 221 -2.47 -12.57 -10.86
N GLU A 222 -3.55 -12.75 -11.62
CA GLU A 222 -3.48 -12.93 -13.07
C GLU A 222 -2.96 -11.67 -13.78
N ALA A 223 -3.53 -10.50 -13.47
CA ALA A 223 -3.15 -9.23 -14.08
C ALA A 223 -1.70 -8.85 -13.78
N SER A 224 -1.26 -8.94 -12.52
CA SER A 224 0.13 -8.63 -12.14
C SER A 224 1.16 -9.56 -12.79
N SER A 225 0.81 -10.83 -13.00
CA SER A 225 1.68 -11.79 -13.69
C SER A 225 1.75 -11.49 -15.19
N ARG A 226 0.62 -11.13 -15.81
CA ARG A 226 0.53 -10.84 -17.25
C ARG A 226 1.30 -9.59 -17.66
N GLU A 227 1.27 -8.54 -16.83
CA GLU A 227 1.97 -7.28 -17.12
C GLU A 227 3.50 -7.45 -17.16
N VAL A 228 4.07 -8.38 -16.38
CA VAL A 228 5.52 -8.64 -16.35
C VAL A 228 5.95 -9.73 -17.35
N GLU A 229 5.01 -10.47 -17.94
CA GLU A 229 5.27 -11.58 -18.85
C GLU A 229 6.06 -11.16 -20.11
N LYS A 230 5.84 -9.93 -20.59
CA LYS A 230 6.54 -9.38 -21.78
C LYS A 230 8.04 -9.17 -21.55
N ASP A 231 8.45 -8.94 -20.31
CA ASP A 231 9.84 -8.69 -19.89
C ASP A 231 10.35 -9.74 -18.87
N PHE A 232 9.68 -10.90 -18.81
CA PHE A 232 9.82 -11.87 -17.72
C PHE A 232 11.27 -12.30 -17.49
N ASN A 233 12.03 -12.60 -18.54
CA ASN A 233 13.43 -13.02 -18.40
C ASN A 233 14.33 -11.92 -17.82
N SER A 234 14.08 -10.65 -18.11
CA SER A 234 14.89 -9.55 -17.56
C SER A 234 14.49 -9.21 -16.13
N VAL A 235 13.18 -9.17 -15.85
CA VAL A 235 12.63 -8.81 -14.54
C VAL A 235 12.79 -9.95 -13.53
N TYR A 236 12.45 -11.17 -13.90
CA TYR A 236 12.55 -12.36 -13.04
C TYR A 236 14.00 -12.65 -12.69
N SER A 237 14.92 -12.69 -13.68
CA SER A 237 16.34 -12.87 -13.40
C SER A 237 16.85 -11.79 -12.46
N ARG A 238 16.50 -10.52 -12.65
CA ARG A 238 16.94 -9.44 -11.76
C ARG A 238 16.37 -9.56 -10.36
N LEU A 239 15.07 -9.74 -10.20
CA LEU A 239 14.41 -9.85 -8.89
C LEU A 239 14.89 -11.10 -8.12
N VAL A 240 15.06 -12.23 -8.81
CA VAL A 240 15.58 -13.47 -8.22
C VAL A 240 17.05 -13.30 -7.86
N LEU A 241 17.89 -12.73 -8.73
CA LEU A 241 19.30 -12.51 -8.44
C LEU A 241 19.49 -11.55 -7.27
N CYS A 242 18.79 -10.40 -7.23
CA CYS A 242 18.84 -9.46 -6.12
C CYS A 242 18.44 -10.14 -4.79
N LYS A 243 17.36 -10.92 -4.78
CA LYS A 243 16.91 -11.66 -3.59
C LYS A 243 17.87 -12.78 -3.18
N THR A 244 18.40 -13.54 -4.14
CA THR A 244 19.24 -14.72 -3.89
C THR A 244 20.63 -14.33 -3.41
N TYR A 245 21.21 -13.30 -4.04
CA TYR A 245 22.57 -12.85 -3.74
C TYR A 245 22.62 -11.70 -2.73
N ARG A 246 21.46 -11.25 -2.21
CA ARG A 246 21.35 -10.05 -1.36
C ARG A 246 22.07 -8.85 -1.97
N LEU A 247 22.04 -8.73 -3.30
CA LEU A 247 22.66 -7.60 -3.97
C LEU A 247 21.86 -6.36 -3.60
N ASP A 248 22.54 -5.34 -3.09
CA ASP A 248 21.95 -4.03 -2.87
C ASP A 248 21.31 -3.58 -4.20
N GLU A 249 20.03 -3.21 -4.18
CA GLU A 249 19.29 -2.67 -5.34
C GLU A 249 19.75 -1.23 -5.64
N ASP A 250 21.06 -0.96 -5.53
CA ASP A 250 21.65 0.36 -5.56
C ASP A 250 21.31 1.08 -6.88
N GLY A 251 20.33 1.98 -6.80
CA GLY A 251 20.08 3.04 -7.78
C GLY A 251 19.00 2.79 -8.81
N LYS A 252 18.40 1.60 -8.94
CA LYS A 252 17.32 1.37 -9.93
C LYS A 252 15.94 1.31 -9.26
N VAL A 253 15.20 2.41 -9.37
CA VAL A 253 13.78 2.50 -9.00
C VAL A 253 12.98 1.45 -9.78
N LEU A 254 12.34 0.53 -9.06
CA LEU A 254 11.39 -0.42 -9.63
C LEU A 254 10.19 0.31 -10.22
N THR A 255 9.77 -0.11 -11.40
CA THR A 255 8.52 0.36 -11.99
C THR A 255 7.31 -0.11 -11.16
N PRO A 256 6.18 0.61 -11.17
CA PRO A 256 4.97 0.18 -10.47
C PRO A 256 4.53 -1.25 -10.83
N GLU A 257 4.72 -1.66 -12.08
CA GLU A 257 4.41 -3.01 -12.59
C GLU A 257 5.29 -4.08 -11.92
N GLU A 258 6.61 -3.89 -11.95
CA GLU A 258 7.57 -4.81 -11.33
C GLU A 258 7.37 -4.90 -9.81
N LEU A 259 7.09 -3.76 -9.18
CA LEU A 259 6.86 -3.68 -7.73
C LEU A 259 5.56 -4.39 -7.34
N LEU A 260 4.47 -4.17 -8.08
CA LEU A 260 3.20 -4.86 -7.86
C LEU A 260 3.39 -6.38 -7.94
N TYR A 261 4.03 -6.87 -9.02
CA TYR A 261 4.32 -8.29 -9.19
C TYR A 261 5.13 -8.85 -8.01
N ARG A 262 6.22 -8.17 -7.61
CA ARG A 262 7.05 -8.56 -6.47
C ARG A 262 6.23 -8.67 -5.18
N CYS A 263 5.38 -7.69 -4.89
CA CYS A 263 4.53 -7.68 -3.71
C CYS A 263 3.52 -8.83 -3.72
N VAL A 264 2.84 -9.07 -4.86
CA VAL A 264 1.90 -10.19 -5.01
C VAL A 264 2.58 -11.54 -4.77
N GLN A 265 3.76 -11.77 -5.37
CA GLN A 265 4.52 -13.00 -5.15
C GLN A 265 4.99 -13.18 -3.70
N ALA A 266 5.44 -12.08 -3.06
CA ALA A 266 5.83 -12.11 -1.65
C ALA A 266 4.65 -12.41 -0.72
N ILE A 267 3.48 -11.84 -1.01
CA ILE A 267 2.24 -12.11 -0.27
C ILE A 267 1.85 -13.57 -0.45
N ASN A 268 1.80 -14.10 -1.68
CA ASN A 268 1.47 -15.50 -1.91
C ASN A 268 2.39 -16.43 -1.12
N LEU A 269 3.70 -16.25 -1.23
CA LEU A 269 4.65 -17.07 -0.48
C LEU A 269 4.41 -17.03 1.05
N SER A 270 4.25 -15.83 1.63
CA SER A 270 4.11 -15.68 3.08
C SER A 270 2.73 -16.11 3.59
N HIS A 271 1.66 -15.72 2.90
CA HIS A 271 0.28 -15.90 3.33
C HIS A 271 -0.24 -17.30 3.03
N ASP A 272 0.18 -17.94 1.94
CA ASP A 272 -0.19 -19.34 1.66
C ASP A 272 0.45 -20.29 2.66
N ASN A 273 1.71 -20.05 3.04
CA ASN A 273 2.39 -20.78 4.12
C ASN A 273 1.68 -20.63 5.47
N ALA A 274 0.95 -19.53 5.67
CA ALA A 274 0.15 -19.28 6.87
C ALA A 274 -1.33 -19.68 6.71
N HIS A 275 -1.71 -20.28 5.57
CA HIS A 275 -3.10 -20.60 5.20
C HIS A 275 -4.07 -19.41 5.33
N ALA A 276 -3.59 -18.20 5.06
CA ALA A 276 -4.37 -16.98 5.18
C ALA A 276 -5.38 -16.84 4.04
N GLN A 277 -6.55 -16.28 4.35
CA GLN A 277 -7.62 -16.06 3.38
C GLN A 277 -7.25 -14.96 2.37
N MET A 278 -7.87 -14.99 1.19
CA MET A 278 -7.66 -13.98 0.13
C MET A 278 -7.95 -12.54 0.58
N ASP A 279 -8.87 -12.39 1.54
CA ASP A 279 -9.18 -11.10 2.15
C ASP A 279 -8.00 -10.54 2.95
N VAL A 280 -7.24 -11.40 3.63
CA VAL A 280 -6.02 -11.02 4.34
C VAL A 280 -4.96 -10.62 3.33
N LYS A 281 -4.77 -11.41 2.27
CA LYS A 281 -3.84 -11.09 1.17
C LYS A 281 -4.14 -9.73 0.54
N LEU A 282 -5.41 -9.45 0.24
CA LEU A 282 -5.85 -8.17 -0.33
C LEU A 282 -5.55 -6.99 0.60
N ARG A 283 -5.88 -7.11 1.90
CA ARG A 283 -5.56 -6.07 2.89
C ARG A 283 -4.06 -5.83 3.01
N THR A 284 -3.26 -6.89 3.00
CA THR A 284 -1.81 -6.78 3.02
C THR A 284 -1.28 -6.08 1.78
N LEU A 285 -1.79 -6.39 0.59
CA LEU A 285 -1.39 -5.69 -0.64
C LEU A 285 -1.72 -4.20 -0.55
N ILE A 286 -2.89 -3.82 -0.04
CA ILE A 286 -3.26 -2.42 0.16
C ILE A 286 -2.26 -1.73 1.11
N CYS A 287 -1.88 -2.38 2.21
CA CYS A 287 -0.87 -1.86 3.14
C CYS A 287 0.50 -1.69 2.47
N MET A 288 0.93 -2.67 1.67
CA MET A 288 2.18 -2.57 0.92
C MET A 288 2.13 -1.45 -0.13
N GLY A 289 1.01 -1.29 -0.84
CA GLY A 289 0.83 -0.22 -1.83
C GLY A 289 0.83 1.17 -1.20
N LEU A 290 0.38 1.31 0.05
CA LEU A 290 0.48 2.56 0.81
C LEU A 290 1.91 2.82 1.30
N ASN A 291 2.60 1.80 1.82
CA ASN A 291 4.01 1.91 2.22
C ASN A 291 4.92 2.33 1.06
N GLU A 292 4.58 1.87 -0.15
CA GLU A 292 5.31 2.18 -1.39
C GLU A 292 4.76 3.41 -2.13
N GLU A 293 3.72 4.05 -1.60
CA GLU A 293 3.02 5.20 -2.21
C GLU A 293 2.50 4.93 -3.63
N ALA A 294 2.39 3.66 -4.00
CA ALA A 294 2.11 3.19 -5.35
C ALA A 294 0.70 2.63 -5.52
N LEU A 295 -0.14 2.61 -4.47
CA LEU A 295 -1.49 1.99 -4.54
C LEU A 295 -2.34 2.50 -5.71
N HIS A 296 -2.31 3.81 -5.98
CA HIS A 296 -3.05 4.43 -7.08
C HIS A 296 -2.48 4.05 -8.46
N LEU A 297 -1.15 3.89 -8.56
CA LEU A 297 -0.47 3.39 -9.76
C LEU A 297 -0.73 1.90 -9.99
N TRP A 298 -0.80 1.11 -8.92
CA TRP A 298 -1.14 -0.31 -9.03
C TRP A 298 -2.56 -0.51 -9.55
N LEU A 299 -3.51 0.35 -9.18
CA LEU A 299 -4.84 0.34 -9.79
C LEU A 299 -4.78 0.60 -11.30
N GLU A 300 -3.96 1.56 -11.73
CA GLU A 300 -3.75 1.84 -13.16
C GLU A 300 -3.14 0.64 -13.90
N VAL A 301 -2.10 0.01 -13.32
CA VAL A 301 -1.47 -1.19 -13.88
C VAL A 301 -2.51 -2.31 -14.06
N LEU A 302 -3.31 -2.58 -13.02
CA LEU A 302 -4.36 -3.59 -13.08
C LEU A 302 -5.42 -3.29 -14.14
N CYS A 303 -5.87 -2.04 -14.24
CA CYS A 303 -6.88 -1.62 -15.21
C CYS A 303 -6.33 -1.53 -16.64
N SER A 304 -5.02 -1.40 -16.82
CA SER A 304 -4.35 -1.35 -18.13
C SER A 304 -4.23 -2.74 -18.78
N CYS A 305 -4.39 -3.82 -17.99
CA CYS A 305 -4.38 -5.19 -18.49
C CYS A 305 -5.70 -5.56 -19.17
N VAL A 306 -6.00 -4.94 -20.32
CA VAL A 306 -7.33 -4.97 -20.95
C VAL A 306 -7.87 -6.38 -21.16
N ASP A 307 -7.05 -7.33 -21.62
CA ASP A 307 -7.47 -8.72 -21.87
C ASP A 307 -7.96 -9.40 -20.58
N VAL A 308 -7.22 -9.22 -19.48
CA VAL A 308 -7.57 -9.79 -18.17
C VAL A 308 -8.76 -9.06 -17.58
N VAL A 309 -8.82 -7.73 -17.68
CA VAL A 309 -9.96 -6.93 -17.24
C VAL A 309 -11.25 -7.36 -17.93
N GLN A 310 -11.23 -7.53 -19.25
CA GLN A 310 -12.40 -7.96 -20.01
C GLN A 310 -12.80 -9.41 -19.68
N LYS A 311 -11.85 -10.27 -19.33
CA LYS A 311 -12.13 -11.63 -18.83
C LYS A 311 -12.88 -11.59 -17.48
N TRP A 312 -12.44 -10.73 -16.56
CA TRP A 312 -12.91 -10.72 -15.17
C TRP A 312 -14.07 -9.77 -14.88
N TYR A 313 -14.31 -8.74 -15.69
CA TYR A 313 -15.25 -7.66 -15.37
C TYR A 313 -16.23 -7.35 -16.50
N HIS A 314 -17.46 -7.04 -16.13
CA HIS A 314 -18.46 -6.50 -17.05
C HIS A 314 -18.10 -5.06 -17.48
N PRO A 315 -18.47 -4.61 -18.69
CA PRO A 315 -18.14 -3.26 -19.20
C PRO A 315 -18.68 -2.10 -18.35
N TRP A 316 -19.74 -2.31 -17.58
CA TRP A 316 -20.32 -1.31 -16.67
C TRP A 316 -19.61 -1.23 -15.30
N SER A 317 -18.61 -2.10 -15.05
CA SER A 317 -17.80 -2.09 -13.83
C SER A 317 -16.92 -0.84 -13.73
N PHE A 318 -16.34 -0.58 -12.55
CA PHE A 318 -15.34 0.48 -12.44
C PHE A 318 -14.03 0.12 -13.16
N ILE A 319 -13.63 -1.15 -13.07
CA ILE A 319 -12.35 -1.64 -13.59
C ILE A 319 -12.34 -1.70 -15.12
N ASN A 320 -13.45 -2.07 -15.75
CA ASN A 320 -13.60 -2.15 -17.21
C ASN A 320 -14.30 -0.91 -17.81
N SER A 321 -14.22 0.24 -17.15
CA SER A 321 -14.70 1.53 -17.68
C SER A 321 -13.74 2.66 -17.30
N PRO A 322 -13.84 3.86 -17.88
CA PRO A 322 -13.01 5.00 -17.47
C PRO A 322 -13.18 5.42 -16.00
N GLY A 323 -14.16 4.86 -15.27
CA GLY A 323 -14.40 5.15 -13.85
C GLY A 323 -13.21 4.85 -12.92
N TRP A 324 -12.32 3.92 -13.28
CA TRP A 324 -11.10 3.66 -12.50
C TRP A 324 -10.17 4.89 -12.42
N VAL A 325 -10.21 5.80 -13.40
CA VAL A 325 -9.40 7.03 -13.39
C VAL A 325 -9.82 7.92 -12.22
N GLN A 326 -11.12 8.04 -11.96
CA GLN A 326 -11.64 8.79 -10.83
C GLN A 326 -11.16 8.17 -9.51
N ILE A 327 -11.23 6.85 -9.37
CA ILE A 327 -10.77 6.10 -8.20
C ILE A 327 -9.26 6.29 -8.00
N LYS A 328 -8.46 6.23 -9.07
CA LYS A 328 -7.02 6.51 -9.05
C LYS A 328 -6.75 7.89 -8.45
N CYS A 329 -7.48 8.93 -8.89
CA CYS A 329 -7.31 10.29 -8.37
C CYS A 329 -7.63 10.39 -6.87
N GLU A 330 -8.68 9.69 -6.39
CA GLU A 330 -9.00 9.65 -4.96
C GLU A 330 -7.88 8.97 -4.16
N LEU A 331 -7.42 7.79 -4.59
CA LEU A 331 -6.38 7.05 -3.90
C LEU A 331 -5.04 7.79 -3.86
N ARG A 332 -4.74 8.60 -4.88
CA ARG A 332 -3.53 9.42 -4.98
C ARG A 332 -3.37 10.39 -3.81
N ILE A 333 -4.46 10.84 -3.19
CA ILE A 333 -4.38 11.68 -1.98
C ILE A 333 -3.50 11.01 -0.92
N LEU A 334 -3.57 9.69 -0.80
CA LEU A 334 -2.81 8.92 0.19
C LEU A 334 -1.31 8.84 -0.10
N SER A 335 -0.85 9.10 -1.33
CA SER A 335 0.59 9.11 -1.66
C SER A 335 1.34 10.30 -1.08
N GLN A 336 0.64 11.23 -0.44
CA GLN A 336 1.24 12.37 0.27
C GLN A 336 1.65 12.01 1.72
N PHE A 337 1.26 10.84 2.21
CA PHE A 337 1.48 10.41 3.59
C PHE A 337 2.46 9.24 3.66
N GLY A 338 3.43 9.32 4.57
CA GLY A 338 4.40 8.24 4.80
C GLY A 338 3.82 7.13 5.67
N PHE A 339 3.58 5.95 5.09
CA PHE A 339 3.09 4.76 5.81
C PHE A 339 4.22 3.79 6.18
N ASN A 340 4.10 3.19 7.36
CA ASN A 340 4.94 2.08 7.80
C ASN A 340 4.04 1.00 8.46
N LEU A 341 3.30 0.28 7.62
CA LEU A 341 2.37 -0.77 8.01
C LEU A 341 3.02 -2.15 7.89
N ASN A 342 2.90 -2.98 8.92
CA ASN A 342 3.39 -4.34 8.96
C ASN A 342 2.57 -5.25 8.01
N PRO A 343 3.19 -5.86 6.99
CA PRO A 343 2.51 -6.79 6.10
C PRO A 343 2.02 -8.06 6.81
N ASP A 344 2.73 -8.50 7.86
CA ASP A 344 2.45 -9.73 8.59
C ASP A 344 1.46 -9.53 9.75
N TRP A 345 0.84 -8.34 9.87
CA TRP A 345 -0.02 -7.96 11.00
C TRP A 345 -1.15 -8.96 11.31
N GLU A 346 -1.78 -9.50 10.26
CA GLU A 346 -2.92 -10.43 10.36
C GLU A 346 -2.49 -11.90 10.26
N LEU A 347 -1.20 -12.18 10.16
CA LEU A 347 -0.67 -13.54 10.14
C LEU A 347 -0.46 -14.06 11.56
N PRO A 348 -0.57 -15.38 11.77
CA PRO A 348 -0.23 -15.97 13.06
C PRO A 348 1.22 -15.63 13.42
N LEU A 349 1.43 -15.27 14.70
CA LEU A 349 2.77 -15.05 15.24
C LEU A 349 3.63 -16.27 14.92
N LYS A 350 4.74 -16.06 14.20
CA LYS A 350 5.75 -17.09 14.01
C LYS A 350 6.19 -17.53 15.40
N LYS A 351 5.92 -18.79 15.79
CA LYS A 351 6.56 -19.37 16.97
C LYS A 351 8.05 -19.26 16.73
N ASP A 352 8.76 -18.49 17.55
CA ASP A 352 10.19 -18.29 17.40
C ASP A 352 10.91 -19.63 17.34
N THR A 353 11.33 -20.02 16.14
CA THR A 353 12.49 -20.90 15.95
C THR A 353 13.80 -20.11 16.18
N GLN A 354 13.73 -18.94 16.83
CA GLN A 354 14.85 -18.05 17.14
C GLN A 354 15.35 -18.17 18.60
N ASN A 355 15.02 -19.26 19.30
CA ASN A 355 15.68 -19.66 20.55
C ASN A 355 16.41 -21.02 20.43
N GLN A 356 16.87 -21.38 19.23
CA GLN A 356 18.06 -22.22 19.16
C GLN A 356 19.27 -21.28 19.05
N PRO A 357 20.14 -21.20 20.07
CA PRO A 357 21.43 -20.56 19.85
C PRO A 357 22.06 -21.30 18.67
N LEU A 358 22.59 -20.54 17.70
CA LEU A 358 23.46 -21.07 16.65
C LEU A 358 24.55 -21.88 17.38
N LYS A 359 24.34 -23.19 17.44
CA LYS A 359 25.15 -24.15 18.20
C LYS A 359 26.59 -24.00 17.75
N GLU A 360 27.46 -23.63 18.68
CA GLU A 360 28.88 -24.01 18.86
C GLU A 360 29.86 -23.92 17.67
N GLY A 361 29.45 -24.23 16.43
CA GLY A 361 30.29 -24.28 15.25
C GLY A 361 30.86 -22.94 14.79
N VAL A 362 30.16 -21.80 14.96
CA VAL A 362 30.69 -20.49 14.53
C VAL A 362 31.80 -20.01 15.49
N ARG A 363 31.66 -20.29 16.79
CA ARG A 363 32.65 -19.95 17.81
C ARG A 363 33.93 -20.76 17.60
N ASP A 364 33.80 -22.05 17.30
CA ASP A 364 34.93 -22.93 17.00
C ASP A 364 35.61 -22.60 15.66
N MET A 365 34.85 -22.12 14.66
CA MET A 365 35.41 -21.71 13.37
C MET A 365 36.26 -20.43 13.47
N LEU A 366 35.83 -19.48 14.31
CA LEU A 366 36.54 -18.22 14.53
C LEU A 366 37.85 -18.40 15.33
N VAL A 367 37.90 -19.36 16.25
CA VAL A 367 39.13 -19.74 16.97
C VAL A 367 40.10 -20.49 16.06
N LYS A 368 39.61 -21.34 15.15
CA LYS A 368 40.43 -22.16 14.25
C LYS A 368 41.14 -21.38 13.13
N HIS A 369 40.64 -20.20 12.77
CA HIS A 369 41.20 -19.37 11.69
C HIS A 369 42.03 -18.17 12.18
N HIS A 370 42.38 -18.09 13.47
CA HIS A 370 43.27 -17.06 14.04
C HIS A 370 42.94 -15.60 13.66
N LEU A 371 41.66 -15.27 13.47
CA LEU A 371 41.28 -13.91 13.05
C LEU A 371 41.20 -12.88 14.19
N PHE A 372 41.36 -13.27 15.45
CA PHE A 372 41.55 -12.36 16.60
C PHE A 372 42.32 -13.05 17.75
N SER A 373 43.45 -12.48 18.19
CA SER A 373 44.04 -12.75 19.51
C SER A 373 43.46 -11.76 20.52
N TRP A 374 42.74 -12.25 21.52
CA TRP A 374 42.44 -11.47 22.72
C TRP A 374 43.52 -11.79 23.75
N ASP A 375 44.55 -10.95 23.83
CA ASP A 375 45.33 -10.85 25.06
C ASP A 375 44.52 -9.95 26.00
N LEU A 376 44.05 -10.57 27.09
CA LEU A 376 43.38 -9.95 28.23
C LEU A 376 44.36 -9.94 29.40
#